data_AF-A0A379WA47-F1
#
_entry.id   AF-A0A379WA47-F1
#
_cell.length_a   1.000
_cell.length_b   1.000
_cell.length_c   1.000
_cell.angle_alpha   90.00
_cell.angle_beta   90.00
_cell.angle_gamma   90.00
#
_symmetry.space_group_name_H-M   'P 1'
#
loop_
_entity.id
_entity.type
_entity.pdbx_description
1 polymer ?
#
loop_
_entity_poly.entity_id
_entity_poly.type
_entity_poly.pdbx_seq_one_letter_code
_entity_poly.pdbx_strand_id
1 'polypeptide(L)'
;MAHELQLIKQSSGILIPATPETSDILQSKIKLGAVLVAEFRQVRNPAFHRRFFALLNLGFEYWEPTGGAISANERKLVTVMQSFSLHMAGMKAHYWMRLNSIWNRLQTAG
;
A
#
# COMPACT_ATOMS: atom_id res chain seq x y z
N MET A 1 -4.00 2.19 35.42
CA MET A 1 -4.11 1.89 33.97
C MET A 1 -4.31 3.21 33.23
N ALA A 2 -3.30 3.70 32.51
CA ALA A 2 -3.44 4.89 31.68
C ALA A 2 -4.23 4.52 30.41
N HIS A 3 -5.27 5.28 30.10
CA HIS A 3 -6.05 5.12 28.86
C HIS A 3 -5.76 6.34 27.99
N GLU A 4 -5.38 6.11 26.73
CA GLU A 4 -5.23 7.18 25.75
C GLU A 4 -6.62 7.59 25.27
N LEU A 5 -6.99 8.85 25.47
CA LEU A 5 -8.27 9.40 25.04
C LEU A 5 -8.03 10.37 23.88
N GLN A 6 -8.71 10.14 22.76
CA GLN A 6 -8.65 11.04 21.62
C GLN A 6 -9.80 12.04 21.73
N LEU A 7 -9.47 13.32 21.93
CA LEU A 7 -10.44 14.39 22.17
C LEU A 7 -10.27 15.52 21.15
N ILE A 8 -11.39 16.09 20.72
CA ILE A 8 -11.44 17.28 19.84
C ILE A 8 -11.89 18.46 20.69
N LYS A 9 -11.14 19.58 20.59
CA LYS A 9 -11.53 20.85 21.19
C LYS A 9 -12.60 21.51 20.32
N GLN A 10 -13.80 21.65 20.85
CA GLN A 10 -14.88 22.41 20.23
C GLN A 10 -14.71 23.91 20.51
N SER A 11 -15.34 24.77 19.71
CA SER A 11 -15.23 26.23 19.82
C SER A 11 -15.67 26.79 21.18
N SER A 12 -16.56 26.09 21.88
CA SER A 12 -17.04 26.39 23.23
C SER A 12 -16.04 26.05 24.35
N GLY A 13 -14.85 25.55 24.01
CA GLY A 13 -13.87 25.07 25.00
C GLY A 13 -14.20 23.69 25.58
N ILE A 14 -15.29 23.06 25.12
CA ILE A 14 -15.68 21.70 25.47
C ILE A 14 -14.81 20.70 24.70
N LEU A 15 -14.38 19.64 25.38
CA LEU A 15 -13.70 18.50 24.76
C LEU A 15 -14.73 17.42 24.44
N ILE A 16 -14.78 17.01 23.17
CA ILE A 16 -15.65 15.92 22.71
C ILE A 16 -14.81 14.70 22.32
N PRO A 17 -15.31 13.47 22.51
CA PRO A 17 -14.62 12.26 22.05
C PRO A 17 -14.47 12.27 20.52
N ALA A 18 -13.25 12.00 20.04
CA ALA A 18 -12.92 11.90 18.62
C ALA A 18 -13.29 10.54 18.01
N THR A 19 -13.28 9.49 18.84
CA THR A 19 -13.56 8.10 18.44
C THR A 19 -14.68 7.48 19.30
N PRO A 20 -15.44 6.52 18.75
CA PRO A 20 -16.45 5.79 19.51
C PRO A 20 -15.88 5.09 20.75
N GLU A 21 -14.69 4.50 20.63
CA GLU A 21 -13.99 3.85 21.76
C GLU A 21 -13.72 4.82 22.92
N THR A 22 -13.32 6.06 22.62
CA THR A 22 -13.11 7.09 23.65
C THR A 22 -14.44 7.44 24.33
N SER A 23 -15.52 7.52 23.55
CA SER A 23 -16.87 7.75 24.09
C SER A 23 -17.30 6.62 25.03
N ASP A 24 -17.07 5.37 24.64
CA ASP A 24 -17.44 4.20 25.45
C ASP A 24 -16.66 4.17 26.76
N ILE A 25 -15.37 4.49 26.74
CA ILE A 25 -14.55 4.59 27.96
C ILE A 25 -15.08 5.69 28.89
N LEU A 26 -15.39 6.87 28.35
CA LEU A 26 -15.91 8.00 29.12
C LEU A 26 -17.28 7.69 29.74
N GLN A 27 -18.14 6.94 29.07
CA GLN A 27 -19.48 6.62 29.56
C GLN A 27 -19.50 5.40 30.50
N SER A 28 -18.71 4.37 30.21
CA SER A 28 -18.75 3.10 30.95
C SER A 28 -17.81 3.04 32.15
N LYS A 29 -16.62 3.64 32.05
CA LYS A 29 -15.57 3.52 33.09
C LYS A 29 -15.46 4.75 33.98
N ILE A 30 -15.88 5.91 33.51
CA ILE A 30 -15.71 7.18 34.23
C ILE A 30 -17.09 7.65 34.70
N LYS A 31 -17.23 7.84 36.02
CA LYS A 31 -18.47 8.34 36.60
C LYS A 31 -18.63 9.83 36.37
N LEU A 32 -19.88 10.28 36.22
CA LEU A 32 -20.23 11.70 36.23
C LEU A 32 -19.67 12.38 37.49
N GLY A 33 -18.98 13.50 37.31
CA GLY A 33 -18.36 14.27 38.40
C GLY A 33 -16.93 13.83 38.80
N ALA A 34 -16.37 12.79 38.17
CA ALA A 34 -14.97 12.43 38.40
C ALA A 34 -14.01 13.45 37.75
N VAL A 35 -12.96 13.83 38.48
CA VAL A 35 -11.89 14.70 37.96
C VAL A 35 -10.89 13.84 37.20
N LEU A 36 -10.61 14.20 35.94
CA LEU A 36 -9.64 13.53 35.08
C LEU A 36 -8.38 14.40 34.96
N VAL A 37 -7.22 13.80 35.17
CA VAL A 37 -5.91 14.40 34.86
C VAL A 37 -5.38 13.71 33.61
N ALA A 38 -5.08 14.48 32.57
CA ALA A 38 -4.63 13.95 31.28
C ALA A 38 -3.44 14.74 30.74
N GLU A 39 -2.57 14.04 30.04
CA GLU A 39 -1.50 14.63 29.24
C GLU A 39 -1.98 14.77 27.79
N PHE A 40 -1.97 15.99 27.27
CA PHE A 40 -2.42 16.25 25.90
C PHE A 40 -1.25 16.21 24.93
N ARG A 41 -1.36 15.37 23.90
CA ARG A 41 -0.45 15.36 22.75
C ARG A 41 -1.22 15.75 21.50
N GLN A 42 -0.70 16.74 20.76
CA GLN A 42 -1.31 17.16 19.50
C GLN A 42 -1.04 16.11 18.42
N VAL A 43 -2.12 15.57 17.84
CA VAL A 43 -2.03 14.68 16.68
C VAL A 43 -1.65 15.51 15.44
N ARG A 44 -0.73 15.00 14.62
CA ARG A 44 -0.29 15.65 13.37
C ARG A 44 -1.49 15.88 12.45
N ASN A 45 -1.52 17.00 11.73
CA ASN A 45 -2.64 17.34 10.84
C ASN A 45 -2.72 16.38 9.64
N PRO A 46 -3.67 15.43 9.60
CA PRO A 46 -3.76 14.46 8.49
C PRO A 46 -4.29 15.10 7.20
N ALA A 47 -4.97 16.26 7.28
CA ALA A 47 -5.42 16.99 6.11
C ALA A 47 -4.23 17.60 5.33
N PHE A 48 -3.15 17.94 6.02
CA PHE A 48 -1.92 18.41 5.38
C PHE A 48 -1.29 17.31 4.52
N HIS A 49 -1.17 16.08 5.06
CA HIS A 49 -0.67 14.93 4.30
C HIS A 49 -1.56 14.62 3.09
N ARG A 50 -2.90 14.69 3.24
CA ARG A 50 -3.83 14.52 2.11
C ARG A 50 -3.60 15.55 0.99
N ARG A 51 -3.39 16.83 1.35
CA ARG A 51 -3.07 17.89 0.37
C ARG A 51 -1.73 17.64 -0.32
N PHE A 52 -0.71 17.21 0.43
CA PHE A 52 0.60 16.87 -0.12
C PHE A 52 0.51 15.76 -1.17
N PHE A 53 -0.16 14.65 -0.86
CA PHE A 53 -0.30 13.53 -1.79
C PHE A 53 -1.18 13.87 -3.01
N ALA A 54 -2.19 14.73 -2.85
CA ALA A 54 -2.97 15.23 -3.98
C ALA A 54 -2.11 16.00 -4.99
N LEU A 55 -1.17 16.83 -4.52
CA LEU A 55 -0.25 17.57 -5.38
C LEU A 55 0.75 16.66 -6.09
N LEU A 56 1.24 15.60 -5.44
CA LEU A 56 2.09 14.60 -6.08
C LEU A 56 1.35 13.90 -7.23
N ASN A 57 0.11 13.47 -6.99
CA ASN A 57 -0.71 12.84 -8.04
C ASN A 57 -0.91 13.77 -9.23
N LEU A 58 -1.23 15.04 -8.98
CA LEU A 58 -1.37 16.04 -10.05
C LEU A 58 -0.05 16.25 -10.82
N GLY A 59 1.08 16.27 -10.11
CA GLY A 59 2.40 16.33 -10.72
C GLY A 59 2.69 15.11 -11.62
N PHE A 60 2.31 13.91 -11.19
CA PHE A 60 2.45 12.70 -12.01
C PHE A 60 1.54 12.70 -13.24
N GLU A 61 0.32 13.22 -13.12
CA GLU A 61 -0.63 13.31 -14.25
C GLU A 61 -0.17 14.30 -15.32
N TYR A 62 0.42 15.44 -14.92
CA TYR A 62 0.85 16.49 -15.85
C TYR A 62 2.29 16.33 -16.36
N TRP A 63 3.08 15.46 -15.75
CA TRP A 63 4.46 15.27 -16.14
C TRP A 63 4.59 14.23 -17.24
N GLU A 64 5.02 14.67 -18.43
CA GLU A 64 5.47 13.77 -19.49
C GLU A 64 6.97 13.47 -19.31
N PRO A 65 7.39 12.20 -19.21
CA PRO A 65 8.79 11.85 -19.00
C PRO A 65 9.64 12.24 -20.22
N THR A 66 10.46 13.29 -20.08
CA THR A 66 11.41 13.71 -21.13
C THR A 66 12.60 12.75 -21.26
N GLY A 67 12.84 11.92 -20.24
CA GLY A 67 13.74 10.77 -20.29
C GLY A 67 12.93 9.51 -20.17
N GLY A 68 12.98 8.64 -21.20
CA GLY A 68 12.31 7.35 -21.13
C GLY A 68 12.73 6.58 -19.87
N ALA A 69 11.82 5.73 -19.35
CA ALA A 69 12.00 4.95 -18.12
C ALA A 69 13.26 4.06 -18.08
N ILE A 70 13.98 3.95 -19.20
CA ILE A 70 15.21 3.19 -19.37
C ILE A 70 16.26 4.15 -19.94
N SER A 71 17.34 4.35 -19.19
CA SER A 71 18.47 5.13 -19.67
C SER A 71 19.13 4.45 -20.89
N ALA A 72 19.85 5.21 -21.72
CA ALA A 72 20.57 4.65 -22.86
C ALA A 72 21.54 3.52 -22.46
N ASN A 73 22.10 3.61 -21.25
CA ASN A 73 23.01 2.61 -20.69
C ASN A 73 22.27 1.32 -20.27
N GLU A 74 21.06 1.43 -19.73
CA GLU A 74 20.26 0.28 -19.28
C GLU A 74 19.56 -0.44 -20.43
N ARG A 75 19.38 0.21 -21.58
CA ARG A 75 18.69 -0.36 -22.74
C ARG A 75 19.28 -1.69 -23.19
N LYS A 76 20.62 -1.79 -23.21
CA LYS A 76 21.32 -3.04 -23.55
C LYS A 76 21.00 -4.17 -22.57
N LEU A 77 20.98 -3.87 -21.27
CA LEU A 77 20.66 -4.85 -20.23
C LEU A 77 19.22 -5.35 -20.36
N VAL A 78 18.27 -4.43 -20.58
CA VAL A 78 16.86 -4.78 -20.76
C VAL A 78 16.64 -5.65 -22.00
N THR A 79 17.27 -5.31 -23.13
CA THR A 79 17.17 -6.12 -24.35
C THR A 79 17.73 -7.54 -24.14
N VAL A 80 18.88 -7.68 -23.48
CA VAL A 80 19.46 -9.00 -23.17
C VAL A 80 18.54 -9.80 -22.26
N MET A 81 17.96 -9.16 -21.24
CA MET A 81 17.02 -9.82 -20.32
C MET A 81 15.73 -10.28 -21.03
N GLN A 82 15.21 -9.48 -21.96
CA GLN A 82 14.07 -9.87 -22.81
C GLN A 82 14.41 -11.08 -23.70
N SER A 83 15.57 -11.05 -24.38
CA SER A 83 16.01 -12.17 -25.22
C SER A 83 16.20 -13.45 -24.42
N PHE A 84 16.80 -13.37 -23.23
CA PHE A 84 16.96 -14.51 -22.33
C PHE A 84 15.61 -15.09 -21.90
N SER A 85 14.66 -14.23 -21.53
CA SER A 85 13.33 -14.65 -21.10
C SER A 85 12.56 -15.37 -22.22
N LEU A 86 12.65 -14.88 -23.46
CA LEU A 86 12.06 -15.52 -24.64
C LEU A 86 12.70 -16.87 -24.94
N HIS A 87 14.02 -16.98 -24.81
CA HIS A 87 14.73 -18.25 -24.98
C HIS A 87 14.27 -19.30 -23.96
N MET A 88 14.17 -18.91 -22.68
CA MET A 88 13.71 -19.80 -21.61
C MET A 88 12.25 -20.23 -21.80
N ALA A 89 11.38 -19.33 -22.27
CA ALA A 89 9.99 -19.66 -22.60
C ALA A 89 9.89 -20.66 -23.76
N GLY A 90 10.65 -20.43 -24.84
CA GLY A 90 10.72 -21.36 -25.98
C GLY A 90 11.25 -22.74 -25.59
N MET A 91 12.27 -22.77 -24.73
CA MET A 91 12.82 -24.02 -24.20
C MET A 91 11.76 -24.81 -23.41
N LYS A 92 11.01 -24.15 -22.50
CA LYS A 92 9.91 -24.80 -21.77
C LYS A 92 8.85 -25.38 -22.71
N ALA A 93 8.44 -24.63 -23.73
CA ALA A 93 7.47 -25.10 -24.71
C ALA A 93 7.98 -26.33 -25.49
N HIS A 94 9.25 -26.32 -25.90
CA HIS A 94 9.88 -27.43 -26.61
C HIS A 94 9.97 -28.70 -25.75
N TYR A 95 10.37 -28.58 -24.48
CA TYR A 95 10.37 -29.72 -23.54
C TYR A 95 8.97 -30.27 -23.33
N TRP A 96 7.96 -29.41 -23.17
CA TRP A 96 6.58 -29.83 -22.99
C TRP A 96 6.04 -30.58 -24.22
N MET A 97 6.27 -30.06 -25.43
CA MET A 97 5.93 -30.76 -26.68
C MET A 97 6.62 -32.12 -26.82
N ARG A 98 7.91 -32.20 -26.47
CA ARG A 98 8.67 -33.46 -26.53
C ARG A 98 8.12 -34.50 -25.55
N LEU A 99 7.82 -34.10 -24.32
CA LEU A 99 7.23 -34.98 -23.31
C LEU A 99 5.83 -35.45 -23.70
N ASN A 100 4.99 -34.54 -24.23
CA ASN A 100 3.66 -34.89 -24.71
C ASN A 100 3.71 -35.87 -25.91
N SER A 101 4.68 -35.69 -26.81
CA SER A 101 4.92 -36.61 -27.93
C SER A 101 5.37 -38.00 -27.47
N ILE A 102 6.23 -38.08 -26.45
CA ILE A 102 6.67 -39.36 -25.86
C ILE A 102 5.49 -40.04 -25.17
N TRP A 103 4.72 -39.30 -24.38
CA TRP A 103 3.54 -39.80 -23.70
C TRP A 103 2.51 -40.39 -24.68
N ASN A 104 2.19 -39.67 -25.75
CA ASN A 104 1.26 -40.16 -26.77
C ASN A 104 1.77 -41.43 -27.46
N ARG A 105 3.08 -41.54 -27.74
CA ARG A 105 3.68 -42.77 -28.30
C ARG A 105 3.56 -43.96 -27.37
N LEU A 106 3.67 -43.75 -26.05
CA LEU A 106 3.49 -44.80 -25.05
C LEU A 106 2.03 -45.26 -24.96
N GLN A 107 1.06 -44.37 -25.21
CA GLN A 107 -0.37 -44.72 -25.24
C GLN A 107 -0.78 -45.49 -26.51
N THR A 108 -0.13 -45.24 -27.65
CA THR A 108 -0.44 -45.91 -28.93
C THR A 108 0.32 -47.21 -29.17
N ALA A 109 1.23 -47.60 -28.25
CA ALA A 109 2.09 -48.79 -28.38
C ALA A 109 1.58 -50.03 -27.62
N GLY A 110 0.32 -50.03 -27.18
CA GLY A 110 -0.41 -51.19 -26.64
C GLY A 110 -1.66 -51.46 -27.45
#